data_AF-A0A2V7KJP1-F1
#
_entry.id   AF-A0A2V7KJP1-F1
#
_cell.length_a   1.000
_cell.length_b   1.000
_cell.length_c   1.000
_cell.angle_alpha   90.00
_cell.angle_beta   90.00
_cell.angle_gamma   90.00
#
_symmetry.space_group_name_H-M   'P 1'
#
loop_
_entity.id
_entity.type
_entity.pdbx_description
1 polymer ?
#
loop_
_entity_poly.entity_id
_entity_poly.type
_entity_poly.pdbx_seq_one_letter_code
_entity_poly.pdbx_strand_id
1 'polypeptide(L)'
;MSNESVKDPLALGLGSLASGVGFGGACMTVSQIVVALNQDRYDVNGYILAAGLFTSLGVGGMCGWYRSYQLENIWQQGVIAVLAAVGAILIGFLAAPIDKFFGVVGMSVWFLGNLVLGILATRWAIQGRGDEGSGTGTA
;
A
#
# COMPACT_ATOMS: atom_id res chain seq x y z
N MET A 1 31.83 -15.80 15.79
CA MET A 1 31.08 -14.57 16.10
C MET A 1 29.91 -14.52 15.16
N SER A 2 28.71 -14.76 15.69
CA SER A 2 27.45 -14.77 14.96
C SER A 2 27.23 -13.43 14.28
N ASN A 3 27.11 -13.42 12.95
CA ASN A 3 26.51 -12.31 12.21
C ASN A 3 25.03 -12.31 12.57
N GLU A 4 24.67 -11.68 13.68
CA GLU A 4 23.30 -11.26 13.90
C GLU A 4 22.98 -10.28 12.78
N SER A 5 22.14 -10.71 11.85
CA SER A 5 21.63 -9.84 10.81
C SER A 5 20.95 -8.66 11.49
N VAL A 6 21.58 -7.48 11.43
CA VAL A 6 21.08 -6.26 12.06
C VAL A 6 19.73 -5.94 11.42
N LYS A 7 18.64 -6.24 12.15
CA LYS A 7 17.28 -5.91 11.76
C LYS A 7 17.19 -4.39 11.67
N ASP A 8 16.79 -3.87 10.51
CA ASP A 8 16.81 -2.43 10.24
C ASP A 8 15.38 -1.87 10.44
N PRO A 9 15.04 -1.31 11.62
CA PRO A 9 13.66 -0.98 11.97
C PRO A 9 13.07 0.12 11.08
N LEU A 10 13.92 0.98 10.52
CA LEU A 10 13.51 2.02 9.58
C LEU A 10 13.08 1.44 8.23
N ALA A 11 13.81 0.46 7.70
CA ALA A 11 13.44 -0.21 6.45
C ALA A 11 12.10 -0.97 6.60
N LEU A 12 11.88 -1.57 7.76
CA LEU A 12 10.66 -2.30 8.09
C LEU A 12 9.45 -1.36 8.27
N GLY A 13 9.64 -0.24 8.97
CA GLY A 13 8.61 0.80 9.16
C GLY A 13 8.27 1.53 7.86
N LEU A 14 9.28 1.96 7.10
CA LEU A 14 9.07 2.69 5.85
C LEU A 14 8.52 1.79 4.73
N GLY A 15 8.99 0.54 4.65
CA GLY A 15 8.50 -0.45 3.70
C GLY A 15 7.06 -0.90 4.00
N SER A 16 6.68 -1.06 5.27
CA SER A 16 5.29 -1.37 5.65
C SER A 16 4.35 -0.21 5.36
N LEU A 17 4.78 1.03 5.62
CA LEU A 17 4.04 2.24 5.27
C LEU A 17 3.84 2.37 3.76
N ALA A 18 4.94 2.34 2.98
CA ALA A 18 4.88 2.49 1.53
C ALA A 18 4.07 1.37 0.86
N SER A 19 4.10 0.16 1.43
CA SER A 19 3.29 -0.94 0.96
C SER A 19 1.79 -0.71 1.21
N GLY A 20 1.40 -0.27 2.41
CA GLY A 20 0.01 0.06 2.72
C GLY A 20 -0.53 1.21 1.87
N VAL A 21 0.29 2.25 1.65
CA VAL A 21 -0.04 3.37 0.74
C VAL A 21 -0.26 2.88 -0.69
N GLY A 22 0.65 2.05 -1.21
CA GLY A 22 0.54 1.52 -2.58
C GLY A 22 -0.70 0.64 -2.79
N PHE A 23 -0.95 -0.33 -1.91
CA PHE A 23 -2.11 -1.22 -2.03
C PHE A 23 -3.44 -0.48 -1.79
N GLY A 24 -3.52 0.38 -0.77
CA GLY A 24 -4.72 1.16 -0.51
C GLY A 24 -4.99 2.18 -1.63
N GLY A 25 -3.95 2.83 -2.16
CA GLY A 25 -4.06 3.74 -3.31
C GLY A 25 -4.56 3.03 -4.56
N ALA A 26 -4.04 1.82 -4.84
CA ALA A 26 -4.49 0.98 -5.94
C ALA A 26 -5.98 0.62 -5.83
N CYS A 27 -6.47 0.24 -4.64
CA CYS A 27 -7.90 -0.01 -4.41
C CYS A 27 -8.76 1.23 -4.72
N MET A 28 -8.32 2.41 -4.30
CA MET A 28 -9.04 3.66 -4.59
C MET A 28 -9.05 3.97 -6.09
N THR A 29 -7.93 3.76 -6.79
CA THR A 29 -7.85 3.96 -8.25
C THR A 29 -8.79 3.01 -9.00
N VAL A 30 -8.92 1.75 -8.56
CA VAL A 30 -9.87 0.80 -9.17
C VAL A 30 -11.30 1.30 -9.06
N SER A 31 -11.72 1.80 -7.90
CA SER A 31 -13.06 2.35 -7.74
C SER A 31 -13.32 3.56 -8.61
N GLN A 32 -12.31 4.42 -8.83
CA GLN A 32 -12.43 5.54 -9.76
C GLN A 32 -12.51 5.08 -11.23
N ILE A 33 -11.73 4.06 -11.62
CA ILE A 33 -11.83 3.45 -12.96
C ILE A 33 -13.24 2.89 -13.19
N VAL A 34 -13.79 2.18 -12.20
CA VAL A 34 -15.16 1.63 -12.29
C VAL A 34 -16.19 2.75 -12.47
N VAL A 35 -16.03 3.87 -11.75
CA VAL A 35 -16.92 5.05 -11.91
C VAL A 35 -16.78 5.68 -13.29
N ALA A 36 -15.55 5.88 -13.78
CA ALA A 36 -15.30 6.44 -15.10
C ALA A 36 -15.92 5.57 -16.23
N LEU A 37 -15.86 4.25 -16.10
CA LEU A 37 -16.45 3.31 -17.07
C LEU A 37 -17.99 3.24 -17.00
N ASN A 38 -18.60 3.63 -15.89
CA ASN A 38 -20.05 3.55 -15.66
C ASN A 38 -20.73 4.91 -15.58
N GLN A 39 -20.01 6.00 -15.90
CA GLN A 39 -20.45 7.37 -15.71
C GLN A 39 -21.77 7.69 -16.43
N ASP A 40 -22.04 7.02 -17.56
CA ASP A 40 -23.27 7.17 -18.36
C ASP A 40 -24.42 6.23 -17.97
N ARG A 41 -24.18 5.21 -17.14
CA ARG A 41 -25.14 4.10 -16.93
C ARG A 41 -25.87 4.12 -15.59
N TYR A 42 -25.34 4.77 -14.56
CA TYR A 42 -25.91 4.68 -13.21
C TYR A 42 -25.68 5.91 -12.32
N ASP A 43 -26.68 6.29 -11.54
CA ASP A 43 -26.62 7.30 -10.46
C ASP A 43 -25.93 6.76 -9.17
N VAL A 44 -25.36 5.56 -9.24
CA VAL A 44 -24.76 4.87 -8.08
C VAL A 44 -23.30 5.27 -7.85
N ASN A 45 -22.79 6.24 -8.61
CA ASN A 45 -21.38 6.67 -8.61
C ASN A 45 -20.88 7.08 -7.22
N GLY A 46 -21.74 7.71 -6.40
CA GLY A 46 -21.40 8.10 -5.03
C GLY A 46 -21.12 6.89 -4.12
N TYR A 47 -21.89 5.80 -4.24
CA TYR A 47 -21.71 4.60 -3.42
C TYR A 47 -20.47 3.81 -3.82
N ILE A 48 -20.14 3.77 -5.12
CA ILE A 48 -18.93 3.07 -5.62
C ILE A 48 -17.66 3.77 -5.12
N LEU A 49 -17.65 5.11 -5.14
CA LEU A 49 -16.54 5.90 -4.60
C LEU A 49 -16.43 5.75 -3.08
N ALA A 50 -17.55 5.77 -2.36
CA ALA A 50 -17.57 5.53 -0.91
C ALA A 50 -17.05 4.12 -0.57
N ALA A 51 -17.52 3.09 -1.27
CA ALA A 51 -17.04 1.72 -1.10
C ALA A 51 -15.53 1.61 -1.38
N GLY A 52 -15.05 2.29 -2.42
CA GLY A 52 -13.63 2.40 -2.74
C GLY A 52 -12.81 3.06 -1.63
N LEU A 53 -13.32 4.14 -1.07
CA LEU A 53 -12.69 4.86 0.05
C LEU A 53 -12.57 3.96 1.28
N PHE A 54 -13.66 3.30 1.69
CA PHE A 54 -13.64 2.40 2.84
C PHE A 54 -12.74 1.18 2.61
N THR A 55 -12.74 0.65 1.39
CA THR A 55 -11.84 -0.45 0.99
C THR A 55 -10.38 0.00 1.03
N SER A 56 -10.07 1.18 0.51
CA SER A 56 -8.72 1.77 0.53
C SER A 56 -8.22 2.01 1.95
N LEU A 57 -9.09 2.55 2.82
CA LEU A 57 -8.78 2.77 4.24
C LEU A 57 -8.48 1.45 4.96
N GLY A 58 -9.35 0.46 4.75
CA GLY A 58 -9.21 -0.86 5.34
C GLY A 58 -7.95 -1.58 4.85
N VAL A 59 -7.74 -1.67 3.54
CA VAL A 59 -6.59 -2.35 2.94
C VAL A 59 -5.28 -1.64 3.27
N GLY A 60 -5.24 -0.31 3.20
CA GLY A 60 -4.03 0.46 3.52
C GLY A 60 -3.64 0.35 4.99
N GLY A 61 -4.62 0.50 5.90
CA GLY A 61 -4.40 0.34 7.34
C GLY A 61 -4.04 -1.09 7.72
N MET A 62 -4.74 -2.09 7.17
CA MET A 62 -4.49 -3.51 7.46
C MET A 62 -3.15 -3.98 6.91
N CYS A 63 -2.75 -3.58 5.70
CA CYS A 63 -1.42 -3.89 5.16
C CYS A 63 -0.30 -3.23 5.97
N GLY A 64 -0.49 -1.95 6.35
CA GLY A 64 0.43 -1.23 7.22
C GLY A 64 0.60 -1.94 8.57
N TRP A 65 -0.51 -2.30 9.21
CA TRP A 65 -0.54 -2.99 10.51
C TRP A 65 0.03 -4.42 10.44
N TYR A 66 -0.38 -5.25 9.48
CA TYR A 66 0.07 -6.64 9.35
C TYR A 66 1.58 -6.74 9.13
N ARG A 67 2.15 -5.82 8.33
CA ARG A 67 3.60 -5.82 8.04
C ARG A 67 4.44 -5.19 9.15
N SER A 68 3.88 -4.30 9.96
CA SER A 68 4.56 -3.69 11.11
C SER A 68 4.44 -4.48 12.42
N TYR A 69 3.76 -5.65 12.41
CA TYR A 69 3.57 -6.52 13.59
C TYR A 69 4.87 -7.00 14.26
N GLN A 70 6.01 -6.93 13.58
CA GLN A 70 7.33 -7.27 14.15
C GLN A 70 8.06 -6.11 14.84
N LEU A 71 7.46 -4.91 14.90
CA LEU A 71 7.94 -3.85 15.78
C LEU A 71 7.45 -4.13 17.21
N GLU A 72 8.36 -4.09 18.18
CA GLU A 72 8.07 -4.38 19.59
C GLU A 72 7.11 -3.35 20.23
N ASN A 73 6.92 -2.20 19.57
CA ASN A 73 6.09 -1.11 20.06
C ASN A 73 4.76 -1.00 19.28
N ILE A 74 3.67 -1.38 19.96
CA ILE A 74 2.29 -1.33 19.44
C ILE A 74 1.84 0.09 19.04
N TRP A 75 2.42 1.13 19.67
CA TRP A 75 2.10 2.53 19.36
C TRP A 75 2.69 2.95 18.01
N GLN A 76 3.92 2.51 17.70
CA GLN A 76 4.55 2.73 16.38
C GLN A 76 3.77 1.99 15.28
N GLN A 77 3.32 0.78 15.55
CA GLN A 77 2.48 -0.01 14.65
C GLN A 77 1.17 0.74 14.29
N GLY A 78 0.53 1.35 15.30
CA GLY A 78 -0.66 2.17 15.10
C GLY A 78 -0.43 3.40 14.25
N VAL A 79 0.66 4.13 14.49
CA VAL A 79 1.01 5.30 13.68
C VAL A 79 1.28 4.91 12.23
N ILE A 80 2.01 3.82 11.99
CA ILE A 80 2.29 3.33 10.63
C ILE A 80 0.99 2.95 9.91
N ALA A 81 0.07 2.26 10.58
CA ALA A 81 -1.21 1.87 9.99
C ALA A 81 -2.07 3.10 9.63
N VAL A 82 -2.15 4.10 10.52
CA VAL A 82 -2.90 5.34 10.24
C VAL A 82 -2.26 6.13 9.11
N LEU A 83 -0.93 6.30 9.13
CA LEU A 83 -0.20 7.00 8.06
C LEU A 83 -0.33 6.27 6.71
N ALA A 84 -0.34 4.93 6.72
CA ALA A 84 -0.57 4.13 5.52
C ALA A 84 -1.99 4.33 4.96
N ALA A 85 -3.00 4.35 5.82
CA ALA A 85 -4.39 4.61 5.40
C ALA A 85 -4.56 6.04 4.85
N VAL A 86 -3.99 7.05 5.51
CA VAL A 86 -4.04 8.44 5.05
C VAL A 86 -3.27 8.60 3.73
N GLY A 87 -2.07 8.01 3.63
CA GLY A 87 -1.29 8.05 2.39
C GLY A 87 -1.98 7.33 1.24
N ALA A 88 -2.67 6.21 1.50
CA ALA A 88 -3.48 5.52 0.51
C ALA A 88 -4.61 6.40 -0.05
N ILE A 89 -5.30 7.16 0.82
CA ILE A 89 -6.32 8.11 0.38
C ILE A 89 -5.69 9.21 -0.48
N LEU A 90 -4.58 9.82 -0.03
CA LEU A 90 -3.93 10.92 -0.76
C LEU A 90 -3.48 10.49 -2.17
N ILE A 91 -2.83 9.33 -2.26
CA ILE A 91 -2.35 8.76 -3.52
C ILE A 91 -3.51 8.29 -4.41
N GLY A 92 -4.57 7.75 -3.80
CA GLY A 92 -5.80 7.36 -4.48
C GLY A 92 -6.55 8.56 -5.07
N PHE A 93 -6.60 9.69 -4.36
CA PHE A 93 -7.20 10.93 -4.88
C PHE A 93 -6.38 11.55 -6.02
N LEU A 94 -5.07 11.32 -6.07
CA LEU A 94 -4.21 11.76 -7.16
C LEU A 94 -4.56 11.12 -8.52
N ALA A 95 -5.31 10.02 -8.54
CA ALA A 95 -5.80 9.44 -9.79
C ALA A 95 -6.91 10.29 -10.46
N ALA A 96 -7.68 11.08 -9.71
CA ALA A 96 -8.71 11.96 -10.27
C ALA A 96 -8.16 13.08 -11.20
N PRO A 97 -7.08 13.82 -10.85
CA PRO A 97 -6.47 14.75 -11.80
C PRO A 97 -5.79 14.03 -12.96
N ILE A 98 -5.25 12.83 -12.76
CA ILE A 98 -4.61 12.05 -13.84
C ILE A 98 -5.64 11.64 -14.90
N ASP A 99 -6.83 11.23 -14.50
CA ASP A 99 -7.94 10.96 -15.43
C ASP A 99 -8.33 12.19 -16.25
N LYS A 100 -8.37 13.37 -15.62
CA LYS A 100 -8.68 14.61 -16.34
C LYS A 100 -7.67 14.95 -17.45
N PHE A 101 -6.40 14.54 -17.32
CA PHE A 101 -5.34 14.85 -18.29
C PHE A 101 -5.02 13.71 -19.26
N PHE A 102 -5.10 12.46 -18.81
CA PHE A 102 -4.66 11.27 -19.56
C PHE A 102 -5.77 10.21 -19.72
N GLY A 103 -6.96 10.46 -19.17
CA GLY A 103 -8.11 9.54 -19.20
C GLY A 103 -7.84 8.21 -18.50
N VAL A 104 -8.64 7.21 -18.87
CA VAL A 104 -8.60 5.84 -18.31
C VAL A 104 -7.23 5.15 -18.49
N VAL A 105 -6.49 5.47 -19.56
CA VAL A 105 -5.13 4.94 -19.78
C VAL A 105 -4.17 5.47 -18.72
N GLY A 106 -4.25 6.76 -18.38
CA GLY A 106 -3.48 7.37 -17.29
C GLY A 106 -3.77 6.72 -15.94
N MET A 107 -5.05 6.47 -15.64
CA MET A 107 -5.45 5.75 -14.42
C MET A 107 -4.91 4.33 -14.35
N SER A 108 -4.87 3.62 -15.48
CA SER A 108 -4.34 2.24 -15.53
C SER A 108 -2.84 2.20 -15.26
N VAL A 109 -2.08 3.15 -15.81
CA VAL A 109 -0.64 3.30 -15.53
C VAL A 109 -0.41 3.70 -14.07
N TRP A 110 -1.23 4.60 -13.52
CA TRP A 110 -1.14 5.00 -12.11
C TRP A 110 -1.46 3.85 -11.15
N PHE A 111 -2.48 3.05 -11.48
CA PHE A 111 -2.81 1.83 -10.74
C PHE A 111 -1.63 0.85 -10.73
N LEU A 112 -1.05 0.56 -11.90
CA LEU A 112 0.10 -0.34 -12.02
C LEU A 112 1.32 0.23 -11.26
N GLY A 113 1.55 1.54 -11.33
CA GLY A 113 2.61 2.21 -10.57
C GLY A 113 2.45 2.01 -9.06
N ASN A 114 1.24 2.20 -8.53
CA ASN A 114 0.95 1.97 -7.12
C ASN A 114 1.12 0.51 -6.71
N LEU A 115 0.72 -0.42 -7.57
CA LEU A 115 0.89 -1.86 -7.34
C LEU A 115 2.37 -2.25 -7.31
N VAL A 116 3.16 -1.76 -8.27
CA VAL A 116 4.60 -2.00 -8.34
C VAL A 116 5.32 -1.38 -7.13
N LEU A 117 4.98 -0.15 -6.76
CA LEU A 117 5.51 0.49 -5.54
C LEU A 117 5.15 -0.32 -4.29
N GLY A 118 3.91 -0.81 -4.19
CA GLY A 118 3.48 -1.66 -3.09
C GLY A 118 4.26 -2.97 -2.99
N ILE A 119 4.57 -3.60 -4.13
CA ILE A 119 5.38 -4.83 -4.22
C ILE A 119 6.85 -4.55 -3.89
N LEU A 120 7.44 -3.48 -4.43
CA LEU A 120 8.82 -3.09 -4.16
C LEU A 120 9.02 -2.74 -2.69
N ALA A 121 8.10 -1.97 -2.11
CA ALA A 121 8.10 -1.66 -0.68
C ALA A 121 7.95 -2.92 0.19
N THR A 122 7.16 -3.89 -0.26
CA THR A 122 7.05 -5.21 0.40
C THR A 122 8.38 -5.95 0.36
N ARG A 123 9.02 -6.03 -0.81
CA ARG A 123 10.32 -6.69 -0.97
C ARG A 123 11.40 -6.01 -0.14
N TRP A 124 11.38 -4.69 -0.08
CA TRP A 124 12.31 -3.90 0.72
C TRP A 124 12.08 -4.08 2.23
N ALA A 125 10.82 -4.15 2.67
CA ALA A 125 10.48 -4.51 4.06
C ALA A 125 10.94 -5.92 4.44
N ILE A 126 10.88 -6.89 3.50
CA ILE A 126 11.35 -8.27 3.72
C ILE A 126 12.88 -8.33 3.74
N GLN A 127 13.57 -7.59 2.86
CA GLN A 127 15.04 -7.53 2.88
C GLN A 127 15.57 -6.83 4.14
N GLY A 128 14.87 -5.81 4.63
CA GLY A 128 15.20 -5.15 5.91
C GLY A 128 14.96 -6.01 7.16
N ARG A 129 14.32 -7.19 7.03
CA ARG A 129 14.16 -8.16 8.13
C ARG A 129 15.44 -8.93 8.43
N GLY A 130 16.39 -8.99 7.50
CA GLY A 130 17.57 -9.84 7.65
C GLY A 130 17.29 -11.32 7.42
N ASP A 131 18.31 -12.05 6.96
CA ASP A 131 18.22 -13.50 6.66
C ASP A 131 18.02 -14.32 7.95
N GLU A 132 16.76 -14.58 8.32
CA GLU A 132 16.42 -15.74 9.14
C GLU A 132 16.49 -17.00 8.26
N GLY A 133 17.72 -17.49 7.99
CA GLY A 133 17.92 -18.87 7.53
C GLY A 133 18.75 -19.06 6.26
N SER A 134 20.07 -18.91 6.36
CA SER A 134 21.00 -19.75 5.59
C SER A 134 22.12 -20.27 6.51
N GLY A 135 21.70 -20.94 7.59
CA GLY A 135 22.55 -21.91 8.27
C GLY A 135 22.68 -23.12 7.36
N THR A 136 23.62 -23.05 6.42
CA THR A 136 23.99 -24.19 5.58
C THR A 136 24.52 -25.28 6.51
N GLY A 137 23.80 -26.39 6.61
CA GLY A 137 24.26 -27.57 7.31
C GLY A 137 25.50 -28.11 6.64
N THR A 138 26.66 -27.91 7.27
CA THR A 138 27.83 -28.77 7.11
C THR A 138 28.58 -28.78 8.45
N ALA A 139 28.35 -29.83 9.23
CA ALA A 139 29.31 -30.42 10.15
C ALA A 139 28.89 -31.88 10.36
#